data_AF-A0A840YGG0-F1
#
_entry.id   AF-A0A840YGG0-F1
#
_cell.length_a   1.000
_cell.length_b   1.000
_cell.length_c   1.000
_cell.angle_alpha   90.00
_cell.angle_beta   90.00
_cell.angle_gamma   90.00
#
_symmetry.space_group_name_H-M   'P 1'
#
loop_
_entity.id
_entity.type
_entity.pdbx_description
1 polymer ?
#
loop_
_entity_poly.entity_id
_entity_poly.type
_entity_poly.pdbx_seq_one_letter_code
_entity_poly.pdbx_strand_id
1 'polypeptide(L)'
;MFDHDNSRNIFQAAMYQNAAIANQNAALAESNAEVAAYNARIAEGWEARAKRAEDIALSNKKIAEDALARVAALQAEAKTAKWDLLVQKATTAGFRAQLDAMKAAAPDCSAMVDSGKRYKDGDIKTIGRIAFEEAFDATLRAHNVQEPAKYRVD
;
A
#
# COMPACT_ATOMS: atom_id res chain seq x y z
N MET A 1 33.33 -49.21 81.24
CA MET A 1 33.76 -49.66 79.91
C MET A 1 32.74 -49.32 78.81
N PHE A 2 31.73 -48.47 79.05
CA PHE A 2 30.62 -48.20 78.11
C PHE A 2 30.69 -46.82 77.40
N ASP A 3 31.58 -45.91 77.81
CA ASP A 3 31.63 -44.54 77.25
C ASP A 3 32.41 -44.42 75.92
N HIS A 4 33.24 -45.41 75.58
CA HIS A 4 34.02 -45.39 74.33
C HIS A 4 33.22 -45.82 73.10
N ASP A 5 32.18 -46.64 73.25
CA ASP A 5 31.36 -47.10 72.12
C ASP A 5 30.32 -46.05 71.69
N ASN A 6 29.84 -45.24 72.63
CA ASN A 6 28.80 -44.24 72.34
C ASN A 6 29.36 -43.03 71.57
N SER A 7 30.56 -42.57 71.91
CA SER A 7 31.22 -41.44 71.22
C SER A 7 31.61 -41.78 69.79
N ARG A 8 32.01 -43.02 69.52
CA ARG A 8 32.33 -43.51 68.17
C ARG A 8 31.10 -43.58 67.27
N ASN A 9 29.97 -44.04 67.80
CA ASN A 9 28.69 -44.07 67.07
C ASN A 9 28.15 -42.65 66.76
N ILE A 10 28.27 -41.72 67.71
CA ILE A 10 27.87 -40.32 67.50
C ILE A 10 28.74 -39.64 66.44
N PHE A 11 30.06 -39.84 66.51
CA PHE A 11 30.98 -39.28 65.52
C PHE A 11 30.71 -39.85 64.12
N GLN A 12 30.49 -41.16 64.02
CA GLN A 12 30.17 -41.82 62.77
C GLN A 12 28.83 -41.33 62.19
N ALA A 13 27.80 -41.16 63.01
CA ALA A 13 26.51 -40.59 62.60
C ALA A 13 26.63 -39.14 62.10
N ALA A 14 27.42 -38.30 62.79
CA ALA A 14 27.69 -36.93 62.39
C ALA A 14 28.45 -36.85 61.06
N MET A 15 29.41 -37.75 60.81
CA MET A 15 30.10 -37.84 59.52
C MET A 15 29.14 -38.20 58.38
N TYR A 16 28.24 -39.17 58.59
CA TYR A 16 27.25 -39.53 57.58
C TYR A 16 26.25 -38.39 57.30
N GLN A 17 25.80 -37.68 58.33
CA GLN A 17 24.96 -36.49 58.15
C GLN A 17 25.67 -35.39 57.38
N ASN A 18 26.92 -35.08 57.72
CA ASN A 18 27.71 -34.08 56.99
C ASN A 18 27.93 -34.47 55.54
N ALA A 19 28.20 -35.74 55.24
CA ALA A 19 28.32 -36.24 53.88
C ALA A 19 26.98 -36.12 53.11
N ALA A 20 25.86 -36.42 53.75
CA ALA A 20 24.53 -36.27 53.15
C ALA A 20 24.19 -34.81 52.83
N ILE A 21 24.50 -33.88 53.76
CA ILE A 21 24.31 -32.44 53.55
C ILE A 21 25.22 -31.93 52.42
N ALA A 22 26.47 -32.38 52.36
CA ALA A 22 27.39 -32.01 51.28
C ALA A 22 26.85 -32.47 49.90
N ASN A 23 26.34 -33.70 49.82
CA ASN A 23 25.74 -34.23 48.60
C ASN A 23 24.47 -33.45 48.20
N GLN A 24 23.62 -33.08 49.16
CA GLN A 24 22.44 -32.25 48.91
C GLN A 24 22.82 -30.86 48.41
N ASN A 25 23.82 -30.22 49.03
CA ASN A 25 24.31 -28.91 48.60
C ASN A 25 24.92 -28.95 47.20
N ALA A 26 25.63 -30.03 46.85
CA ALA A 26 26.15 -30.24 45.50
C ALA A 26 25.01 -30.35 44.46
N ALA A 27 23.99 -31.16 44.74
CA ALA A 27 22.83 -31.30 43.86
C ALA A 27 22.04 -29.98 43.71
N LEU A 28 21.90 -29.19 44.79
CA LEU A 28 21.29 -27.87 44.72
C LEU A 28 22.12 -26.88 43.89
N ALA A 29 23.45 -26.92 43.99
CA ALA A 29 24.34 -26.09 43.18
C ALA A 29 24.22 -26.42 41.69
N GLU A 30 24.16 -27.69 41.33
CA GLU A 30 23.93 -28.15 39.96
C GLU A 30 22.57 -27.68 39.44
N SER A 31 21.49 -27.88 40.20
CA SER A 31 20.15 -27.43 39.82
C SER A 31 20.06 -25.91 39.66
N ASN A 32 20.69 -25.14 40.55
CA ASN A 32 20.74 -23.67 40.43
C ASN A 32 21.50 -23.22 39.17
N ALA A 33 22.57 -23.93 38.79
CA ALA A 33 23.30 -23.65 37.56
C ALA A 33 22.45 -23.90 36.31
N GLU A 34 21.63 -24.95 36.31
CA GLU A 34 20.70 -25.24 35.21
C GLU A 34 19.62 -24.15 35.07
N VAL A 35 19.02 -23.70 36.18
CA VAL A 35 18.04 -22.62 36.18
C VAL A 35 18.65 -21.32 35.69
N ALA A 36 19.87 -20.99 36.14
CA ALA A 36 20.59 -19.81 35.66
C ALA A 36 20.85 -19.86 34.14
N ALA A 37 21.28 -21.02 33.63
CA ALA A 37 21.49 -21.23 32.20
C ALA A 37 20.20 -21.12 31.38
N TYR A 38 19.08 -21.65 31.91
CA TYR A 38 17.76 -21.52 31.26
C TYR A 38 17.32 -20.05 31.20
N ASN A 39 17.44 -19.31 32.30
CA ASN A 39 17.07 -17.90 32.37
C ASN A 39 17.92 -17.05 31.41
N ALA A 40 19.21 -17.34 31.27
CA ALA A 40 20.09 -16.68 30.31
C ALA A 40 19.61 -16.88 28.86
N ARG A 41 19.28 -18.11 28.47
CA ARG A 41 18.74 -18.40 27.12
C ARG A 41 17.43 -17.68 26.85
N ILE A 42 16.56 -17.57 27.86
CA ILE A 42 15.32 -16.80 27.74
C ILE A 42 15.62 -15.32 27.52
N ALA A 43 16.54 -14.73 28.30
CA ALA A 43 16.92 -13.33 28.18
C ALA A 43 17.47 -13.01 26.79
N GLU A 44 18.39 -13.82 26.26
CA GLU A 44 18.90 -13.71 24.89
C GLU A 44 17.76 -13.77 23.85
N GLY A 45 16.79 -14.67 24.05
CA GLY A 45 15.60 -14.76 23.21
C GLY A 45 14.72 -13.51 23.24
N TRP A 46 14.61 -12.83 24.38
CA TRP A 46 13.89 -11.56 24.50
C TRP A 46 14.61 -10.41 23.82
N GLU A 47 15.94 -10.32 23.97
CA GLU A 47 16.75 -9.30 23.29
C GLU A 47 16.66 -9.42 21.77
N ALA A 48 16.74 -10.66 21.24
CA ALA A 48 16.58 -10.91 19.81
C ALA A 48 15.20 -10.49 19.29
N ARG A 49 14.14 -10.72 20.08
CA ARG A 49 12.77 -10.28 19.73
C ARG A 49 12.63 -8.76 19.79
N ALA A 50 13.22 -8.10 20.78
CA ALA A 50 13.20 -6.64 20.92
C ALA A 50 13.85 -5.98 19.70
N LYS A 51 15.05 -6.44 19.32
CA LYS A 51 15.75 -5.95 18.12
C LYS A 51 14.92 -6.14 16.85
N ARG A 52 14.32 -7.31 16.67
CA ARG A 52 13.44 -7.57 15.52
C ARG A 52 12.21 -6.65 15.49
N ALA A 53 11.64 -6.34 16.65
CA ALA A 53 10.51 -5.42 16.75
C ALA A 53 10.91 -3.99 16.36
N GLU A 54 12.11 -3.53 16.75
CA GLU A 54 12.66 -2.24 16.33
C GLU A 54 12.89 -2.18 14.81
N ASP A 55 13.48 -3.22 14.22
CA ASP A 55 13.70 -3.30 12.78
C ASP A 55 12.37 -3.24 12.00
N ILE A 56 11.34 -3.93 12.49
CA ILE A 56 9.99 -3.90 11.92
C ILE A 56 9.38 -2.50 12.05
N ALA A 57 9.52 -1.86 13.22
CA ALA A 57 8.99 -0.51 13.44
C ALA A 57 9.65 0.51 12.49
N LEU A 58 10.96 0.43 12.31
CA LEU A 58 11.70 1.28 11.37
C LEU A 58 11.26 1.03 9.92
N SER A 59 11.11 -0.24 9.53
CA SER A 59 10.61 -0.61 8.20
C SER A 59 9.21 -0.08 7.94
N ASN A 60 8.29 -0.28 8.89
CA ASN A 60 6.91 0.21 8.80
C ASN A 60 6.84 1.73 8.68
N LYS A 61 7.69 2.44 9.44
CA LYS A 61 7.79 3.90 9.33
C LYS A 61 8.16 4.34 7.92
N LYS A 62 9.19 3.72 7.33
CA LYS A 62 9.63 4.03 5.97
C LYS A 62 8.52 3.74 4.93
N ILE A 63 7.85 2.59 5.06
CA ILE A 63 6.74 2.22 4.18
C ILE A 63 5.60 3.26 4.28
N ALA A 64 5.29 3.74 5.48
CA ALA A 64 4.26 4.76 5.67
C ALA A 64 4.65 6.09 5.03
N GLU A 65 5.89 6.54 5.17
CA GLU A 65 6.42 7.77 4.54
C GLU A 65 6.35 7.66 3.01
N ASP A 66 6.81 6.56 2.43
CA ASP A 66 6.76 6.30 0.98
C ASP A 66 5.31 6.25 0.45
N ALA A 67 4.40 5.64 1.21
CA ALA A 67 2.99 5.57 0.87
C ALA A 67 2.34 6.96 0.86
N LEU A 68 2.63 7.79 1.86
CA LEU A 68 2.14 9.17 1.93
C LEU A 68 2.65 10.01 0.75
N ALA A 69 3.93 9.87 0.39
CA ALA A 69 4.51 10.57 -0.76
C ALA A 69 3.82 10.16 -2.08
N ARG A 70 3.56 8.86 -2.27
CA ARG A 70 2.82 8.35 -3.44
C ARG A 70 1.39 8.86 -3.51
N VAL A 71 0.68 8.91 -2.38
CA VAL A 71 -0.68 9.45 -2.32
C VAL A 71 -0.69 10.93 -2.71
N ALA A 72 0.26 11.72 -2.20
CA ALA A 72 0.38 13.14 -2.55
C ALA A 72 0.65 13.34 -4.06
N ALA A 73 1.55 12.54 -4.64
CA ALA A 73 1.85 12.59 -6.07
C ALA A 73 0.61 12.27 -6.93
N LEU A 74 -0.10 11.17 -6.61
CA LEU A 74 -1.30 10.77 -7.32
C LEU A 74 -2.43 11.81 -7.20
N GLN A 75 -2.57 12.45 -6.05
CA GLN A 75 -3.53 13.54 -5.87
C GLN A 75 -3.19 14.76 -6.73
N ALA A 76 -1.90 15.09 -6.87
CA ALA A 76 -1.46 16.16 -7.75
C ALA A 76 -1.75 15.84 -9.23
N GLU A 77 -1.42 14.62 -9.67
CA GLU A 77 -1.73 14.16 -11.04
C GLU A 77 -3.23 14.19 -11.32
N ALA A 78 -4.06 13.69 -10.40
CA ALA A 78 -5.51 13.71 -10.53
C ALA A 78 -6.07 15.14 -10.62
N LYS A 79 -5.49 16.09 -9.87
CA LYS A 79 -5.88 17.51 -9.95
C LYS A 79 -5.55 18.10 -11.32
N THR A 80 -4.38 17.82 -11.87
CA THR A 80 -3.98 18.27 -13.22
C THR A 80 -4.90 17.68 -14.28
N ALA A 81 -5.12 16.36 -14.25
CA ALA A 81 -6.01 15.69 -15.21
C ALA A 81 -7.45 16.23 -15.15
N LYS A 82 -7.94 16.57 -13.96
CA LYS A 82 -9.26 17.21 -13.79
C LYS A 82 -9.30 18.59 -14.44
N TRP A 83 -8.24 19.39 -14.30
CA TRP A 83 -8.14 20.69 -14.95
C TRP A 83 -8.10 20.57 -16.47
N ASP A 84 -7.30 19.66 -17.00
CA ASP A 84 -7.22 19.40 -18.45
C ASP A 84 -8.58 19.00 -19.01
N LEU A 85 -9.31 18.13 -18.31
CA LEU A 85 -10.66 17.73 -18.70
C LEU A 85 -11.64 18.92 -18.68
N LEU A 86 -11.57 19.79 -17.68
CA LEU A 86 -12.42 20.99 -17.61
C LEU A 86 -12.12 21.95 -18.77
N VAL A 87 -10.85 22.16 -19.10
CA VAL A 87 -10.42 22.98 -20.24
C VAL A 87 -10.92 22.37 -21.56
N GLN A 88 -10.76 21.07 -21.76
CA GLN A 88 -11.26 20.39 -22.96
C GLN A 88 -12.79 20.50 -23.11
N LYS A 89 -13.53 20.36 -22.00
CA LYS A 89 -14.99 20.55 -21.98
C LYS A 89 -15.38 21.98 -22.31
N ALA A 90 -14.70 22.97 -21.73
CA ALA A 90 -14.95 24.39 -22.01
C ALA A 90 -14.66 24.75 -23.47
N THR A 91 -13.53 24.27 -24.02
CA THR A 91 -13.17 24.47 -25.43
C THR A 91 -14.18 23.84 -26.37
N THR A 92 -14.64 22.61 -26.07
CA THR A 92 -15.66 21.93 -26.88
C THR A 92 -17.01 22.67 -26.83
N ALA A 93 -17.42 23.17 -25.66
CA ALA A 93 -18.61 24.00 -25.53
C ALA A 93 -18.49 25.33 -26.32
N GLY A 94 -17.30 25.96 -26.29
CA GLY A 94 -17.00 27.14 -27.09
C GLY A 94 -17.10 26.89 -28.59
N PHE A 95 -16.54 25.76 -29.08
CA PHE A 95 -16.67 25.39 -30.49
C PHE A 95 -18.12 25.12 -30.91
N ARG A 96 -18.92 24.47 -30.05
CA ARG A 96 -20.36 24.29 -30.32
C ARG A 96 -21.07 25.64 -30.45
N ALA A 97 -20.85 26.56 -29.50
CA ALA A 97 -21.44 27.90 -29.55
C ALA A 97 -21.02 28.68 -30.81
N GLN A 98 -19.77 28.54 -31.26
CA GLN A 98 -19.30 29.15 -32.51
C GLN A 98 -19.98 28.55 -33.75
N LEU A 99 -20.16 27.22 -33.78
CA LEU A 99 -20.87 26.55 -34.87
C LEU A 99 -22.34 26.98 -34.92
N ASP A 100 -23.00 27.11 -33.77
CA ASP A 100 -24.38 27.60 -33.69
C ASP A 100 -24.50 29.05 -34.17
N ALA A 101 -23.57 29.92 -33.75
CA ALA A 101 -23.52 31.30 -34.22
C ALA A 101 -23.26 31.40 -35.73
N MET A 102 -22.37 30.55 -36.27
CA MET A 102 -22.10 30.49 -37.70
C MET A 102 -23.31 29.99 -38.48
N LYS A 103 -24.03 28.99 -37.97
CA LYS A 103 -25.28 28.50 -38.56
C LYS A 103 -26.37 29.57 -38.55
N ALA A 104 -26.46 30.37 -37.49
CA ALA A 104 -27.40 31.48 -37.41
C ALA A 104 -27.03 32.61 -38.39
N ALA A 105 -25.75 32.92 -38.57
CA ALA A 105 -25.28 33.99 -39.44
C ALA A 105 -25.24 33.61 -40.93
N ALA A 106 -25.01 32.34 -41.25
CA ALA A 106 -24.86 31.83 -42.61
C ALA A 106 -25.59 30.48 -42.78
N PRO A 107 -26.93 30.47 -42.77
CA PRO A 107 -27.73 29.25 -42.82
C PRO A 107 -27.53 28.44 -44.10
N ASP A 108 -27.18 29.09 -45.21
CA ASP A 108 -26.96 28.45 -46.52
C ASP A 108 -25.54 27.92 -46.72
N CYS A 109 -24.70 27.97 -45.67
CA CYS A 109 -23.35 27.42 -45.72
C CYS A 109 -23.42 25.91 -45.96
N SER A 110 -22.76 25.41 -47.00
CA SER A 110 -22.73 23.99 -47.37
C SER A 110 -22.24 23.08 -46.24
N ALA A 111 -21.39 23.59 -45.34
CA ALA A 111 -20.91 22.85 -44.16
C ALA A 111 -21.97 22.72 -43.05
N MET A 112 -23.02 23.54 -43.05
CA MET A 112 -24.09 23.56 -42.04
C MET A 112 -25.36 22.82 -42.49
N VAL A 113 -25.38 22.29 -43.71
CA VAL A 113 -26.47 21.49 -44.26
C VAL A 113 -26.65 20.20 -43.46
N ASP A 114 -27.90 19.75 -43.32
CA ASP A 114 -28.26 18.47 -42.71
C ASP A 114 -27.52 17.31 -43.41
N SER A 115 -26.76 16.52 -42.64
CA SER A 115 -26.04 15.35 -43.15
C SER A 115 -26.92 14.09 -43.28
N GLY A 116 -28.19 14.16 -42.84
CA GLY A 116 -29.10 13.02 -42.68
C GLY A 116 -28.83 12.19 -41.42
N LYS A 117 -27.78 12.51 -40.65
CA LYS A 117 -27.44 11.83 -39.38
C LYS A 117 -27.87 12.67 -38.18
N ARG A 118 -28.00 12.01 -37.02
CA ARG A 118 -28.43 12.65 -35.77
C ARG A 118 -27.46 12.34 -34.63
N TYR A 119 -27.41 13.23 -33.65
CA TYR A 119 -26.82 13.00 -32.33
C TYR A 119 -27.73 12.09 -31.49
N LYS A 120 -27.25 11.61 -30.35
CA LYS A 120 -28.03 10.74 -29.44
C LYS A 120 -29.21 11.45 -28.79
N ASP A 121 -29.09 12.75 -28.60
CA ASP A 121 -30.17 13.63 -28.14
C ASP A 121 -31.20 13.96 -29.23
N GLY A 122 -30.96 13.54 -30.47
CA GLY A 122 -31.86 13.73 -31.61
C GLY A 122 -31.51 14.92 -32.51
N ASP A 123 -30.49 15.72 -32.15
CA ASP A 123 -30.12 16.90 -32.94
C ASP A 123 -29.48 16.53 -34.28
N ILE A 124 -29.65 17.42 -35.25
CA ILE A 124 -29.14 17.23 -36.62
C ILE A 124 -27.61 17.38 -36.64
N LYS A 125 -26.92 16.35 -37.12
CA LYS A 125 -25.50 16.48 -37.48
C LYS A 125 -25.39 17.19 -38.82
N THR A 126 -24.53 18.21 -38.89
CA THR A 126 -24.22 18.89 -40.16
C THR A 126 -23.15 18.16 -40.96
N ILE A 127 -23.02 18.44 -42.26
CA ILE A 127 -21.94 17.87 -43.09
C ILE A 127 -20.56 18.20 -42.50
N GLY A 128 -20.35 19.44 -42.05
CA GLY A 128 -19.11 19.85 -41.40
C GLY A 128 -18.80 19.07 -40.13
N ARG A 129 -19.84 18.68 -39.37
CA ARG A 129 -19.67 17.81 -38.20
C ARG A 129 -19.19 16.42 -38.59
N ILE A 130 -19.72 15.84 -39.66
CA ILE A 130 -19.29 14.51 -40.13
C ILE A 130 -17.82 14.53 -40.53
N ALA A 131 -17.39 15.55 -41.30
CA ALA A 131 -16.00 15.71 -41.68
C ALA A 131 -15.07 15.87 -40.45
N PHE A 132 -15.51 16.60 -39.43
CA PHE A 132 -14.78 16.72 -38.17
C PHE A 132 -14.67 15.37 -37.44
N GLU A 133 -15.75 14.61 -37.32
CA GLU A 133 -15.74 13.29 -36.68
C GLU A 133 -14.83 12.29 -37.39
N GLU A 134 -14.79 12.32 -38.73
CA GLU A 134 -13.88 11.48 -39.52
C GLU A 134 -12.41 11.86 -39.31
N ALA A 135 -12.11 13.16 -39.27
CA ALA A 135 -10.76 13.64 -38.96
C ALA A 135 -10.34 13.28 -37.52
N PHE A 136 -11.24 13.48 -36.55
CA PHE A 136 -11.02 13.11 -35.15
C PHE A 136 -10.73 11.61 -34.99
N ASP A 137 -11.52 10.78 -35.65
CA ASP A 137 -11.32 9.33 -35.70
C ASP A 137 -9.96 8.94 -36.30
N ALA A 138 -9.57 9.58 -37.40
CA ALA A 138 -8.29 9.33 -38.04
C ALA A 138 -7.12 9.70 -37.12
N THR A 139 -7.20 10.83 -36.41
CA THR A 139 -6.21 11.23 -35.41
C THR A 139 -6.12 10.22 -34.26
N LEU A 140 -7.25 9.78 -33.71
CA LEU A 140 -7.25 8.79 -32.63
C LEU A 140 -6.68 7.43 -33.05
N ARG A 141 -6.98 6.97 -34.28
CA ARG A 141 -6.35 5.76 -34.82
C ARG A 141 -4.84 5.92 -34.99
N ALA A 142 -4.36 7.10 -35.40
CA ALA A 142 -2.93 7.39 -35.49
C ALA A 142 -2.23 7.31 -34.11
N HIS A 143 -2.99 7.46 -33.02
CA HIS A 143 -2.53 7.27 -31.65
C HIS A 143 -2.88 5.87 -31.07
N ASN A 144 -3.12 4.88 -31.92
CA ASN A 144 -3.42 3.48 -31.56
C ASN A 144 -4.73 3.27 -30.75
N VAL A 145 -5.69 4.18 -30.85
CA VAL A 145 -7.03 3.96 -30.29
C VAL A 145 -7.85 3.14 -31.28
N GLN A 146 -8.18 1.89 -30.91
CA GLN A 146 -8.90 0.97 -31.81
C GLN A 146 -10.36 1.36 -32.05
N GLU A 147 -11.01 2.00 -31.07
CA GLU A 147 -12.42 2.39 -31.14
C GLU A 147 -12.65 3.89 -30.85
N PRO A 148 -12.28 4.79 -31.77
CA PRO A 148 -12.44 6.24 -31.60
C PRO A 148 -13.88 6.69 -31.33
N ALA A 149 -14.86 5.98 -31.91
CA ALA A 149 -16.28 6.28 -31.78
C ALA A 149 -16.76 6.35 -30.31
N LYS A 150 -16.15 5.58 -29.40
CA LYS A 150 -16.47 5.61 -27.97
C LYS A 150 -16.14 6.95 -27.28
N TYR A 151 -15.24 7.73 -27.88
CA TYR A 151 -14.77 9.01 -27.34
C TYR A 151 -15.42 10.22 -28.01
N ARG A 152 -16.29 10.00 -29.00
CA ARG A 152 -17.05 11.08 -29.62
C ARG A 152 -18.07 11.62 -28.63
N VAL A 153 -18.25 12.93 -28.65
CA VAL A 153 -19.41 13.55 -28.03
C VAL A 153 -20.57 13.41 -29.01
N ASP A 154 -21.24 12.27 -28.93
CA ASP A 154 -22.48 11.92 -29.65
C ASP A 154 -23.74 12.31 -28.89
#